data_AF-A0A350T6J5-F1
#
_entry.id   AF-A0A350T6J5-F1
#
_cell.length_a   1.000
_cell.length_b   1.000
_cell.length_c   1.000
_cell.angle_alpha   90.00
_cell.angle_beta   90.00
_cell.angle_gamma   90.00
#
_symmetry.space_group_name_H-M   'P 1'
#
loop_
_entity.id
_entity.type
_entity.pdbx_description
1 polymer ?
#
loop_
_entity_poly.entity_id
_entity_poly.type
_entity_poly.pdbx_seq_one_letter_code
_entity_poly.pdbx_strand_id
1 'polypeptide(L)'
;MSRTINTCPSCDGELIIRELYCPACDIQIRGSFSAPEVAPSLRLNSEQQAFLRLFVMSRGNLSDVERALGVSYPTVRAKLDDLIAAFAAESGSTPAESKQLDRDEILTRVADGRLSPDDGMALLRRLAGEA
;
A
#
# COMPACT_ATOMS: atom_id res chain seq x y z
N MET A 1 -17.16 16.09 -2.71
CA MET A 1 -16.49 14.91 -2.14
C MET A 1 -17.55 13.85 -1.90
N SER A 2 -17.53 12.75 -2.64
CA SER A 2 -18.52 11.68 -2.49
C SER A 2 -18.22 10.89 -1.22
N ARG A 3 -19.21 10.76 -0.33
CA ARG A 3 -19.15 9.89 0.86
C ARG A 3 -19.49 8.49 0.35
N THR A 4 -18.48 7.67 0.06
CA THR A 4 -18.73 6.31 -0.41
C THR A 4 -18.96 5.38 0.78
N ILE A 5 -20.07 4.64 0.74
CA ILE A 5 -20.41 3.61 1.72
C ILE A 5 -19.77 2.30 1.23
N ASN A 6 -18.77 1.80 1.96
CA ASN A 6 -18.00 0.62 1.56
C ASN A 6 -18.30 -0.62 2.40
N THR A 7 -19.12 -0.47 3.44
CA THR A 7 -19.54 -1.52 4.39
C THR A 7 -21.05 -1.43 4.62
N CYS A 8 -21.69 -2.58 4.83
CA CYS A 8 -23.12 -2.66 5.07
C CYS A 8 -23.47 -2.07 6.45
N PRO A 9 -24.29 -1.02 6.56
CA PRO A 9 -24.62 -0.40 7.85
C PRO A 9 -25.48 -1.29 8.77
N SER A 10 -25.98 -2.43 8.26
CA SER A 10 -26.81 -3.35 9.03
C SER A 10 -26.05 -4.54 9.61
N CYS A 11 -24.94 -4.96 9.00
CA CYS A 11 -24.25 -6.19 9.39
C CYS A 11 -22.72 -6.10 9.27
N ASP A 12 -22.19 -4.92 8.96
CA ASP A 12 -20.76 -4.66 8.70
C ASP A 12 -20.14 -5.53 7.59
N GLY A 13 -20.98 -6.23 6.81
CA GLY A 13 -20.57 -7.06 5.69
C GLY A 13 -20.04 -6.24 4.50
N GLU A 14 -19.33 -6.94 3.63
CA GLU A 14 -18.77 -6.35 2.41
C GLU A 14 -19.88 -5.98 1.41
N LEU A 15 -19.82 -4.76 0.87
CA LEU A 15 -20.70 -4.33 -0.22
C LEU A 15 -20.05 -4.66 -1.58
N ILE A 16 -20.86 -5.20 -2.49
CA ILE A 16 -20.49 -5.46 -3.89
C ILE A 16 -21.20 -4.48 -4.82
N ILE A 17 -20.54 -4.09 -5.91
CA ILE A 17 -21.16 -3.24 -6.93
C ILE A 17 -22.01 -4.14 -7.85
N ARG A 18 -23.27 -3.78 -8.05
CA ARG A 18 -24.23 -4.55 -8.85
C ARG A 18 -24.56 -3.92 -10.21
N GLU A 19 -24.37 -2.62 -10.32
CA GLU A 19 -24.74 -1.86 -11.52
C GLU A 19 -23.73 -0.73 -11.76
N LEU A 20 -23.32 -0.59 -13.02
CA LEU A 20 -22.58 0.55 -13.53
C LEU A 20 -23.46 1.30 -14.53
N TYR A 21 -23.55 2.61 -14.38
CA TYR A 21 -24.36 3.47 -15.25
C TYR A 21 -23.48 4.48 -15.98
N CYS A 22 -23.60 4.55 -17.31
CA CYS A 22 -22.94 5.57 -18.12
C CYS A 22 -23.93 6.69 -18.48
N PRO A 23 -23.76 7.91 -17.94
CA PRO A 23 -24.67 9.03 -18.25
C PRO A 23 -24.51 9.59 -19.67
N ALA A 24 -23.42 9.27 -20.37
CA ALA A 24 -23.15 9.80 -21.71
C ALA A 24 -23.86 9.02 -22.83
N CYS A 25 -24.11 7.71 -22.63
CA CYS A 25 -24.73 6.84 -23.63
C CYS A 25 -25.88 6.00 -23.09
N ASP A 26 -26.30 6.25 -21.85
CA ASP A 26 -27.43 5.61 -21.15
C ASP A 26 -27.33 4.08 -21.01
N ILE A 27 -26.11 3.54 -21.07
CA ILE A 27 -25.86 2.12 -20.90
C ILE A 27 -25.86 1.76 -19.41
N GLN A 28 -26.64 0.73 -19.07
CA GLN A 28 -26.65 0.06 -17.76
C GLN A 28 -25.98 -1.31 -17.88
N ILE A 29 -24.91 -1.53 -17.12
CA ILE A 29 -24.23 -2.81 -17.05
C ILE A 29 -24.53 -3.44 -15.69
N ARG A 30 -25.29 -4.55 -15.70
CA ARG A 30 -25.65 -5.29 -14.49
C ARG A 30 -24.80 -6.54 -14.35
N GLY A 31 -24.29 -6.77 -13.16
CA GLY A 31 -23.41 -7.88 -12.87
C GLY A 31 -23.14 -8.03 -11.38
N SER A 32 -22.23 -8.92 -11.03
CA SER A 32 -21.59 -8.96 -9.72
C SER A 32 -20.16 -8.50 -9.90
N PHE A 33 -19.89 -7.24 -9.57
CA PHE A 33 -18.56 -6.66 -9.65
C PHE A 33 -17.97 -6.67 -8.24
N SER A 34 -16.86 -7.37 -8.08
CA SER A 34 -16.07 -7.31 -6.85
C SER A 34 -15.48 -5.91 -6.73
N ALA A 35 -15.94 -5.15 -5.72
CA ALA A 35 -15.45 -3.79 -5.44
C ALA A 35 -13.91 -3.67 -5.36
N PRO A 36 -13.14 -4.67 -4.83
CA PRO A 36 -11.68 -4.61 -4.79
C PRO A 36 -11.00 -4.55 -6.17
N GLU A 37 -11.57 -5.19 -7.19
CA GLU A 37 -10.96 -5.24 -8.53
C GLU A 37 -11.21 -3.96 -9.34
N VAL A 38 -12.36 -3.30 -9.11
CA VAL A 38 -12.78 -2.14 -9.89
C VAL A 38 -12.37 -0.81 -9.26
N ALA A 39 -12.15 -0.77 -7.94
CA ALA A 39 -11.66 0.43 -7.27
C ALA A 39 -11.00 0.06 -5.92
N PRO A 40 -9.72 -0.37 -5.95
CA PRO A 40 -8.95 -0.72 -4.73
C PRO A 40 -8.79 0.46 -3.76
N SER A 41 -8.98 1.70 -4.23
CA SER A 41 -9.05 2.89 -3.38
C SER A 41 -10.31 3.01 -2.51
N LEU A 42 -11.36 2.21 -2.77
CA LEU A 42 -12.60 2.20 -1.96
C LEU A 42 -12.34 1.69 -0.54
N ARG A 43 -11.40 0.76 -0.35
CA ARG A 43 -11.09 0.21 0.98
C ARG A 43 -10.20 1.14 1.81
N LEU A 44 -9.54 2.10 1.16
CA LEU A 44 -8.73 3.11 1.84
C LEU A 44 -9.61 4.06 2.65
N ASN A 45 -9.20 4.34 3.89
CA ASN A 45 -9.81 5.40 4.67
C ASN A 45 -9.48 6.79 4.09
N SER A 46 -10.16 7.84 4.55
CA SER A 46 -10.00 9.19 4.00
C SER A 46 -8.58 9.73 4.09
N GLU A 47 -7.83 9.37 5.13
CA GLU A 47 -6.44 9.78 5.31
C GLU A 47 -5.51 9.09 4.31
N GLN A 48 -5.68 7.77 4.13
CA GLN A 48 -4.95 6.98 3.15
C GLN A 48 -5.22 7.47 1.71
N GLN A 49 -6.47 7.80 1.38
CA GLN A 49 -6.82 8.37 0.07
C GLN A 49 -6.15 9.73 -0.16
N ALA A 50 -6.12 10.59 0.87
CA ALA A 50 -5.46 11.89 0.80
C ALA A 50 -3.94 11.74 0.62
N PHE A 51 -3.34 10.82 1.36
CA PHE A 51 -1.92 10.50 1.25
C PHE A 51 -1.57 9.95 -0.14
N LEU A 52 -2.35 8.99 -0.67
CA LEU A 52 -2.17 8.44 -2.01
C LEU A 52 -2.15 9.54 -3.07
N ARG A 53 -3.13 10.46 -2.98
CA ARG A 53 -3.24 11.57 -3.92
C ARG A 53 -2.01 12.46 -3.89
N LEU A 54 -1.55 12.81 -2.68
CA LEU A 54 -0.36 13.64 -2.51
C LEU A 54 0.90 12.93 -3.00
N PHE A 55 1.05 11.64 -2.71
CA PHE A 55 2.17 10.82 -3.14
C PHE A 55 2.26 10.75 -4.67
N VAL A 56 1.13 10.52 -5.35
CA VAL A 56 1.06 10.52 -6.82
C VAL A 56 1.36 11.90 -7.41
N MET A 57 0.83 12.97 -6.82
CA MET A 57 1.14 14.36 -7.24
C MET A 57 2.62 14.70 -7.05
N SER A 58 3.28 14.07 -6.07
CA SER A 58 4.72 14.18 -5.81
C SER A 58 5.55 13.20 -6.64
N ARG A 59 4.95 12.50 -7.61
CA ARG A 59 5.60 11.48 -8.46
C ARG A 59 6.30 10.37 -7.64
N GLY A 60 5.78 10.08 -6.46
CA GLY A 60 6.35 9.10 -5.53
C GLY A 60 7.57 9.57 -4.74
N ASN A 61 7.93 10.86 -4.80
CA ASN A 61 9.05 11.41 -4.06
C ASN A 61 8.67 11.67 -2.58
N LEU A 62 9.18 10.83 -1.67
CA LEU A 62 8.92 10.95 -0.24
C LEU A 62 9.42 12.27 0.36
N SER A 63 10.52 12.84 -0.14
CA SER A 63 11.02 14.15 0.34
C SER A 63 10.08 15.30 -0.04
N ASP A 64 9.43 15.20 -1.19
CA ASP A 64 8.44 16.20 -1.61
C ASP A 64 7.17 16.10 -0.75
N VAL A 65 6.75 14.88 -0.43
CA VAL A 65 5.62 14.63 0.48
C VAL A 65 5.93 15.10 1.90
N GLU A 66 7.15 14.85 2.39
CA GLU A 66 7.64 15.33 3.68
C GLU A 66 7.51 16.84 3.80
N ARG A 67 8.02 17.56 2.79
CA ARG A 67 7.93 19.03 2.71
C ARG A 67 6.48 19.51 2.61
N ALA A 68 5.62 18.81 1.87
CA ALA A 68 4.22 19.20 1.70
C ALA A 68 3.38 18.98 2.98
N LEU A 69 3.70 17.94 3.76
CA LEU A 69 3.00 17.61 5.00
C LEU A 69 3.62 18.27 6.25
N GLY A 70 4.86 18.76 6.16
CA GLY A 70 5.58 19.35 7.29
C GLY A 70 5.88 18.35 8.42
N VAL A 71 5.97 17.06 8.09
CA VAL A 71 6.28 15.97 9.03
C VAL A 71 7.69 15.44 8.77
N SER A 72 8.21 14.59 9.66
CA SER A 72 9.51 13.96 9.45
C SER A 72 9.46 12.82 8.41
N TYR A 73 10.58 12.58 7.72
CA TYR A 73 10.73 11.46 6.78
C TYR A 73 10.25 10.09 7.32
N PRO A 74 10.56 9.68 8.58
CA PRO A 74 10.03 8.46 9.16
C PRO A 74 8.50 8.40 9.21
N THR A 75 7.84 9.53 9.44
CA THR A 75 6.38 9.64 9.48
C THR A 75 5.76 9.43 8.10
N VAL A 76 6.36 10.02 7.05
CA VAL A 76 5.90 9.81 5.66
C VAL A 76 6.06 8.35 5.26
N ARG A 77 7.19 7.74 5.63
CA ARG A 77 7.46 6.33 5.36
C ARG A 77 6.43 5.42 6.03
N ALA A 78 6.13 5.64 7.32
CA ALA A 78 5.10 4.88 8.03
C ALA A 78 3.73 4.98 7.33
N LYS A 79 3.34 6.18 6.86
CA LYS A 79 2.09 6.35 6.08
C LYS A 79 2.10 5.61 4.75
N LEU A 80 3.25 5.51 4.09
CA LEU A 80 3.39 4.73 2.86
C LEU A 80 3.27 3.23 3.17
N ASP A 81 3.93 2.76 4.22
CA ASP A 81 3.86 1.36 4.66
C ASP A 81 2.42 0.95 5.03
N ASP A 82 1.70 1.81 5.76
CA ASP A 82 0.28 1.61 6.09
C ASP A 82 -0.60 1.51 4.83
N LEU A 83 -0.30 2.31 3.81
CA LEU A 83 -1.01 2.30 2.54
C LEU A 83 -0.70 1.04 1.72
N ILE A 84 0.56 0.59 1.72
CA ILE A 84 0.97 -0.67 1.08
C ILE A 84 0.28 -1.85 1.76
N ALA A 85 0.22 -1.87 3.09
CA ALA A 85 -0.46 -2.94 3.84
C ALA A 85 -1.96 -3.01 3.51
N ALA A 86 -2.61 -1.86 3.35
CA ALA A 86 -4.01 -1.80 2.95
C ALA A 86 -4.25 -2.40 1.56
N PHE A 87 -3.37 -2.14 0.59
CA PHE A 87 -3.47 -2.75 -0.75
C PHE A 87 -3.07 -4.24 -0.79
N ALA A 88 -2.10 -4.66 0.01
CA ALA A 88 -1.69 -6.06 0.07
C ALA A 88 -2.81 -6.96 0.64
N ALA A 89 -3.51 -6.48 1.67
CA ALA A 89 -4.68 -7.17 2.22
C ALA A 89 -5.77 -7.46 1.15
N GLU A 90 -5.86 -6.65 0.09
CA GLU A 90 -6.82 -6.87 -1.01
C GLU A 90 -6.42 -8.02 -1.95
N SER A 91 -5.13 -8.31 -2.09
CA SER A 91 -4.64 -9.26 -3.09
C SER A 91 -4.63 -10.71 -2.58
N GLY A 92 -5.12 -10.98 -1.35
CA GLY A 92 -4.90 -12.26 -0.65
C GLY A 92 -3.42 -12.59 -0.49
N SER A 93 -2.56 -11.63 -0.83
CA SER A 93 -1.13 -11.65 -0.64
C SER A 93 -0.95 -11.10 0.76
N THR A 94 -0.46 -11.92 1.68
CA THR A 94 0.08 -11.38 2.92
C THR A 94 0.94 -10.16 2.56
N PRO A 95 0.75 -8.98 3.20
CA PRO A 95 1.69 -7.88 3.06
C PRO A 95 3.04 -8.51 3.21
N ALA A 96 3.86 -8.48 2.15
CA ALA A 96 5.13 -9.19 2.10
C ALA A 96 5.76 -8.98 3.46
N GLU A 97 5.72 -10.01 4.31
CA GLU A 97 6.22 -9.97 5.68
C GLU A 97 7.58 -9.36 5.51
N SER A 98 7.78 -8.11 5.96
CA SER A 98 9.02 -7.35 5.86
C SER A 98 10.15 -8.22 5.36
N LYS A 99 10.28 -8.38 4.02
CA LYS A 99 10.93 -9.59 3.45
C LYS A 99 12.29 -9.65 4.10
N GLN A 100 12.45 -10.57 5.07
CA GLN A 100 13.73 -10.76 5.74
C GLN A 100 14.65 -11.06 4.57
N LEU A 101 15.58 -10.13 4.32
CA LEU A 101 16.43 -10.22 3.14
C LEU A 101 17.02 -11.62 3.16
N ASP A 102 16.78 -12.41 2.12
CA ASP A 102 17.35 -13.75 2.11
C ASP A 102 18.88 -13.63 2.05
N ARG A 103 19.59 -14.64 2.52
CA ARG A 103 21.05 -14.66 2.62
C ARG A 103 21.69 -14.23 1.29
N ASP A 104 21.17 -14.72 0.18
CA ASP A 104 21.66 -14.42 -1.17
C ASP A 104 21.46 -12.95 -1.56
N GLU A 105 20.39 -12.31 -1.10
CA GLU A 105 20.11 -10.90 -1.37
C GLU A 105 21.05 -9.98 -0.58
N ILE A 106 21.39 -10.36 0.66
CA ILE A 106 22.38 -9.63 1.47
C ILE A 106 23.75 -9.70 0.81
N LEU A 107 24.19 -10.89 0.40
CA LEU A 107 25.49 -11.08 -0.25
C LEU A 107 25.58 -10.31 -1.57
N THR A 108 24.50 -10.31 -2.37
CA THR A 108 24.43 -9.53 -3.61
C THR A 108 24.60 -8.03 -3.34
N ARG A 109 23.92 -7.48 -2.32
CA ARG A 109 24.02 -6.06 -1.97
C ARG A 109 25.40 -5.65 -1.44
N VAL A 110 26.09 -6.56 -0.74
CA VAL A 110 27.48 -6.34 -0.31
C VAL A 110 28.42 -6.37 -1.51
N ALA A 111 28.26 -7.35 -2.43
CA ALA A 111 29.07 -7.47 -3.64
C ALA A 111 28.93 -6.25 -4.57
N ASP A 112 27.71 -5.72 -4.69
CA ASP A 112 27.40 -4.54 -5.51
C ASP A 112 27.72 -3.20 -4.79
N GLY A 113 28.25 -3.24 -3.57
CA GLY A 113 28.62 -2.04 -2.78
C GLY A 113 27.44 -1.21 -2.28
N ARG A 114 26.21 -1.75 -2.35
CA ARG A 114 24.99 -1.10 -1.84
C ARG A 114 24.78 -1.29 -0.34
N LEU A 115 25.58 -2.16 0.27
CA LEU A 115 25.60 -2.45 1.71
C LEU A 115 27.05 -2.61 2.17
N SER A 116 27.39 -2.07 3.35
CA SER A 116 28.73 -2.27 3.91
C SER A 116 28.92 -3.72 4.38
N PRO A 117 30.16 -4.23 4.41
CA PRO A 117 30.44 -5.56 4.94
C PRO A 117 29.97 -5.75 6.39
N ASP A 118 30.11 -4.70 7.22
CA ASP A 118 29.71 -4.73 8.63
C ASP A 118 28.18 -4.80 8.80
N ASP A 119 27.44 -4.01 8.01
CA ASP A 119 25.97 -4.04 8.02
C ASP A 119 25.43 -5.36 7.47
N GLY A 120 26.09 -5.92 6.44
CA GLY A 120 25.77 -7.24 5.91
C GLY A 120 25.93 -8.35 6.95
N MET A 121 27.02 -8.31 7.72
CA MET A 121 27.26 -9.26 8.82
C MET A 121 26.21 -9.15 9.93
N ALA A 122 25.80 -7.94 10.30
CA ALA A 122 24.76 -7.73 11.31
C ALA A 122 23.40 -8.30 10.86
N LEU A 123 23.05 -8.16 9.58
CA LEU A 123 21.83 -8.72 9.02
C LEU A 123 21.87 -10.25 8.94
N LEU A 124 23.01 -10.84 8.57
CA LEU A 124 23.18 -12.29 8.53
C LEU A 124 23.08 -12.94 9.92
N ARG A 125 23.60 -12.30 10.97
CA ARG A 125 23.46 -12.79 12.36
C ARG A 125 22.02 -12.76 12.85
N ARG A 126 21.29 -11.68 12.53
CA ARG A 126 19.85 -11.58 12.81
C ARG A 126 19.03 -12.65 12.12
N LEU A 127 19.41 -13.05 10.90
CA LEU A 127 18.77 -14.17 10.19
C LEU A 127 19.11 -15.54 10.79
N ALA A 128 20.32 -15.71 11.33
CA ALA A 128 20.75 -16.95 11.97
C ALA A 128 20.18 -17.16 13.39
N GLY A 129 19.46 -16.17 13.95
CA GLY A 129 18.87 -16.26 15.29
C GLY A 129 19.86 -16.06 16.44
N GLU A 130 21.07 -15.57 16.15
CA GLU A 130 22.07 -15.25 17.16
C GLU A 130 21.92 -13.76 17.54
N ALA A 131 21.22 -13.51 18.65
CA ALA A 131 21.13 -12.21 19.32
C ALA A 131 22.26 -12.05 20.35
#